data_AF-A0A0M0BDN0-F1
#
_entry.id   AF-A0A0M0BDN0-F1
#
_cell.length_a   1.000
_cell.length_b   1.000
_cell.length_c   1.000
_cell.angle_alpha   90.00
_cell.angle_beta   90.00
_cell.angle_gamma   90.00
#
_symmetry.space_group_name_H-M   'P 1'
#
loop_
_entity.id
_entity.type
_entity.pdbx_description
1 polymer ?
#
loop_
_entity_poly.entity_id
_entity_poly.type
_entity_poly.pdbx_seq_one_letter_code
_entity_poly.pdbx_strand_id
1 'polypeptide(L)'
;MATAAATSGGAVAAIAAATNVSSSYRVKFRRQEFLQLVELADPHVIYHVRRMHFFAYDGFVMYTFECQNTDFKQRVVDAIEFSNQPWSE
;
A
#
# COMPACT_ATOMS: atom_id res chain seq x y z
N MET A 1 -35.23 -27.36 -41.43
CA MET A 1 -33.96 -26.66 -41.16
C MET A 1 -34.22 -25.55 -40.18
N ALA A 2 -33.87 -25.75 -38.91
CA ALA A 2 -34.00 -24.73 -37.87
C ALA A 2 -32.64 -24.02 -37.73
N THR A 3 -32.58 -22.74 -38.07
CA THR A 3 -31.40 -21.90 -37.85
C THR A 3 -31.52 -21.23 -36.49
N ALA A 4 -30.67 -21.66 -35.54
CA ALA A 4 -30.54 -21.07 -34.21
C ALA A 4 -29.84 -19.70 -34.32
N ALA A 5 -30.47 -18.67 -33.78
CA ALA A 5 -29.87 -17.36 -33.57
C ALA A 5 -28.95 -17.43 -32.34
N ALA A 6 -27.64 -17.31 -32.55
CA ALA A 6 -26.66 -17.17 -31.47
C ALA A 6 -26.45 -15.68 -31.17
N THR A 7 -26.99 -15.25 -30.04
CA THR A 7 -26.83 -13.93 -29.42
C THR A 7 -25.36 -13.68 -29.03
N SER A 8 -24.60 -12.99 -29.89
CA SER A 8 -23.24 -12.50 -29.63
C SER A 8 -23.23 -11.22 -28.77
N GLY A 9 -24.05 -11.16 -27.72
CA GLY A 9 -24.18 -9.99 -26.82
C GLY A 9 -23.40 -10.10 -25.50
N GLY A 10 -22.77 -11.24 -25.21
CA GLY A 10 -22.23 -11.55 -23.87
C GLY A 10 -20.73 -11.33 -23.67
N ALA A 11 -19.94 -11.08 -24.72
CA ALA A 11 -18.48 -11.12 -24.62
C ALA A 11 -17.78 -9.75 -24.47
N VAL A 12 -18.51 -8.63 -24.49
CA VAL A 12 -17.92 -7.27 -24.43
C VAL A 12 -18.10 -6.61 -23.04
N ALA A 13 -18.71 -7.29 -22.08
CA ALA A 13 -19.00 -6.76 -20.74
C ALA A 13 -18.15 -7.38 -19.61
N ALA A 14 -16.96 -7.89 -19.92
CA ALA A 14 -16.07 -8.51 -18.93
C ALA A 14 -14.60 -8.11 -19.08
N ILE A 15 -14.32 -6.85 -19.43
CA ILE A 15 -13.05 -6.21 -19.06
C ILE A 15 -13.36 -5.29 -17.88
N ALA A 16 -13.84 -5.90 -16.80
CA ALA A 16 -13.92 -5.26 -15.50
C ALA A 16 -12.49 -4.97 -15.04
N ALA A 17 -12.23 -3.69 -14.76
CA ALA A 17 -11.12 -3.20 -13.95
C ALA A 17 -9.74 -3.79 -14.31
N ALA A 18 -9.19 -3.35 -15.45
CA ALA A 18 -7.75 -3.39 -15.63
C ALA A 18 -7.10 -2.52 -14.54
N THR A 19 -6.72 -3.17 -13.44
CA THR A 19 -5.43 -2.95 -12.82
C THR A 19 -5.16 -1.52 -12.31
N ASN A 20 -6.02 -1.00 -11.44
CA ASN A 20 -5.57 -0.05 -10.39
C ASN A 20 -4.78 -0.81 -9.31
N VAL A 21 -3.88 -1.71 -9.73
CA VAL A 21 -2.80 -2.17 -8.87
C VAL A 21 -1.72 -1.11 -9.02
N SER A 22 -1.91 0.02 -8.35
CA SER A 22 -0.78 0.89 -8.02
C SER A 22 0.18 0.00 -7.25
N SER A 23 1.17 -0.58 -7.95
CA SER A 23 2.15 -1.49 -7.41
C SER A 23 3.13 -0.68 -6.58
N SER A 24 2.63 -0.13 -5.48
CA SER A 24 3.44 0.53 -4.48
C SER A 24 4.43 -0.50 -3.96
N TYR A 25 5.71 -0.22 -4.17
CA TYR A 25 6.84 -1.01 -3.71
C TYR A 25 6.86 -1.08 -2.17
N ARG A 26 6.00 -1.90 -1.55
CA ARG A 26 5.89 -2.00 -0.09
C ARG A 26 6.60 -3.24 0.41
N VAL A 27 7.41 -3.08 1.43
CA VAL A 27 8.11 -4.18 2.10
C VAL A 27 7.70 -4.19 3.56
N LYS A 28 7.25 -5.37 4.02
CA LYS A 28 6.75 -5.58 5.38
C LYS A 28 7.83 -6.23 6.24
N PHE A 29 8.04 -5.69 7.43
CA PHE A 29 9.05 -6.19 8.38
C PHE A 29 8.44 -6.59 9.71
N ARG A 30 9.13 -7.48 10.42
CA ARG A 30 8.91 -7.70 11.86
C ARG A 30 9.42 -6.51 12.66
N ARG A 31 8.95 -6.38 13.90
CA ARG A 31 9.34 -5.28 14.80
C ARG A 31 10.86 -5.06 14.87
N GLN A 32 11.64 -6.10 15.14
CA GLN A 32 13.10 -5.98 15.31
C GLN A 32 13.80 -5.52 14.03
N GLU A 33 13.45 -6.12 12.88
CA GLU A 33 14.03 -5.77 11.57
C GLU A 33 13.67 -4.34 11.19
N PHE A 34 12.43 -3.92 11.46
CA PHE A 34 11.97 -2.57 11.17
C PHE A 34 12.71 -1.53 12.01
N LEU A 35 12.92 -1.79 13.30
CA LEU A 35 13.67 -0.87 14.17
C LEU A 35 15.14 -0.76 13.76
N GLN A 36 15.80 -1.87 13.39
CA GLN A 36 17.15 -1.83 12.83
C GLN A 36 17.20 -1.02 11.54
N LEU A 37 16.18 -1.14 10.69
CA LEU A 37 16.10 -0.39 9.45
C LEU A 37 15.88 1.12 9.70
N VAL A 38 15.06 1.47 10.70
CA VAL A 38 14.89 2.86 11.13
C VAL A 38 16.20 3.44 11.66
N GLU A 39 17.01 2.66 12.37
CA GLU A 39 18.34 3.10 12.82
C GLU A 39 19.31 3.29 11.65
N LEU A 40 19.24 2.44 10.62
CA LEU A 40 20.11 2.54 9.43
C LEU A 40 19.72 3.70 8.50
N ALA A 41 18.42 3.83 8.24
CA ALA A 41 17.87 4.82 7.33
C ALA A 41 17.75 6.22 7.94
N ASP A 42 17.74 6.30 9.28
CA ASP A 42 17.49 7.50 10.10
C ASP A 42 16.43 8.45 9.51
N PRO A 43 15.19 7.97 9.30
CA PRO A 43 14.16 8.81 8.69
C PRO A 43 13.78 9.95 9.64
N HIS A 44 13.71 11.19 9.17
CA HIS A 44 13.28 12.30 10.05
C HIS A 44 11.83 12.17 10.55
N VAL A 45 10.97 11.48 9.78
CA VAL A 45 9.55 11.31 10.07
C VAL A 45 9.14 9.87 9.80
N ILE A 46 8.34 9.32 10.72
CA ILE A 46 7.65 8.04 10.57
C ILE A 46 6.16 8.33 10.47
N TYR A 47 5.50 7.80 9.45
CA TYR A 47 4.07 7.96 9.26
C TYR A 47 3.33 6.83 9.95
N HIS A 48 2.21 7.17 10.59
CA HIS A 48 1.36 6.21 11.27
C HIS A 48 -0.06 6.27 10.71
N VAL A 49 -0.57 5.12 10.24
CA VAL A 49 -1.96 4.97 9.76
C VAL A 49 -2.57 3.77 10.45
N ARG A 50 -3.57 4.02 11.30
CA ARG A 50 -4.29 3.03 12.12
C ARG A 50 -3.37 2.24 13.07
N ARG A 51 -2.74 1.18 12.55
CA ARG A 51 -1.83 0.29 13.28
C ARG A 51 -0.49 0.13 12.56
N MET A 52 -0.28 0.90 11.49
CA MET A 52 0.82 0.75 10.56
C MET A 52 1.79 1.89 10.70
N HIS A 53 3.03 1.58 11.00
CA HIS A 53 4.14 2.54 10.94
C HIS A 53 4.90 2.32 9.65
N PHE A 54 5.21 3.39 8.92
CA PHE A 54 5.92 3.29 7.66
C PHE A 54 6.76 4.53 7.36
N PHE A 55 7.77 4.34 6.52
CA PHE A 55 8.58 5.40 5.94
C PHE A 55 9.07 4.96 4.56
N ALA A 56 9.55 5.91 3.75
CA ALA A 56 10.14 5.62 2.46
C ALA A 56 11.66 5.49 2.59
N TYR A 57 12.22 4.44 1.98
CA TYR A 57 13.66 4.21 1.92
C TYR A 57 14.02 3.55 0.59
N ASP A 58 15.01 4.09 -0.11
CA ASP A 58 15.48 3.61 -1.43
C ASP A 58 14.38 3.39 -2.49
N GLY A 59 13.33 4.23 -2.45
CA GLY A 59 12.20 4.13 -3.39
C GLY A 59 11.14 3.08 -3.02
N PHE A 60 11.30 2.39 -1.89
CA PHE A 60 10.33 1.46 -1.34
C PHE A 60 9.69 2.04 -0.08
N VAL A 61 8.45 1.63 0.21
CA VAL A 61 7.74 1.93 1.46
C VAL A 61 7.97 0.77 2.42
N MET A 62 8.77 1.01 3.44
CA MET A 62 9.03 0.06 4.52
C MET A 62 7.92 0.20 5.55
N TYR A 63 7.30 -0.90 6.00
CA TYR A 63 6.24 -0.81 7.01
C TYR A 63 6.18 -1.99 7.98
N THR A 64 5.58 -1.75 9.15
CA THR A 64 5.28 -2.78 10.15
C THR A 64 3.93 -2.51 10.85
N PHE A 65 3.38 -3.53 11.50
CA PHE A 65 2.19 -3.43 12.35
C PHE A 65 2.48 -3.73 13.83
N GLU A 66 3.73 -4.02 14.19
CA GLU A 66 4.12 -4.54 15.51
C GLU A 66 4.79 -3.47 16.40
N CYS A 67 5.00 -2.27 15.85
CA CYS A 67 5.57 -1.13 16.57
C CYS A 67 4.50 -0.27 17.23
N GLN A 68 4.94 0.50 18.21
CA GLN A 68 4.19 1.52 18.92
C GLN A 68 4.92 2.85 18.77
N ASN A 69 4.21 3.96 18.94
CA ASN A 69 4.78 5.30 18.75
C ASN A 69 6.00 5.57 19.66
N THR A 70 6.04 4.94 20.83
CA THR A 70 7.14 5.04 21.81
C THR A 70 8.41 4.30 21.39
N ASP A 71 8.35 3.45 20.37
CA ASP A 71 9.51 2.69 19.91
C ASP A 71 10.47 3.54 19.05
N PHE A 72 10.02 4.71 18.63
CA PHE A 72 10.74 5.60 17.72
C PHE A 72 11.23 6.84 18.44
N LYS A 73 12.46 7.25 18.12
CA LYS A 73 13.00 8.57 18.53
C LYS A 73 12.57 9.66 17.57
N GLN A 74 12.24 9.27 16.35
CA GLN A 74 11.79 10.10 15.25
C GLN A 74 10.39 10.63 15.52
N ARG A 75 10.03 11.73 14.84
CA ARG A 75 8.68 12.27 14.91
C ARG A 75 7.70 11.31 14.23
N VAL A 76 6.70 10.86 14.98
CA VAL A 76 5.57 10.09 14.42
C VAL A 76 4.46 11.05 13.99
N VAL A 77 3.99 10.94 12.75
CA VAL A 77 2.90 11.75 12.20
C VAL A 77 1.73 10.84 11.85
N ASP A 78 0.59 11.06 12.49
CA ASP A 78 -0.65 10.37 12.18
C ASP A 78 -1.22 10.87 10.84
N ALA A 79 -1.40 9.95 9.90
CA ALA A 79 -2.02 10.21 8.61
C ALA A 79 -3.42 9.59 8.54
N ILE A 80 -4.28 10.20 7.72
CA ILE A 80 -5.71 9.83 7.63
C ILE A 80 -5.87 8.46 6.96
N GLU A 81 -5.27 8.29 5.78
CA GLU A 81 -5.33 7.04 5.02
C GLU A 81 -4.12 6.85 4.11
N PHE A 82 -3.87 5.60 3.76
CA PHE A 82 -2.90 5.26 2.72
C PHE A 82 -3.66 5.20 1.38
N SER A 83 -3.47 6.20 0.51
CA SER A 83 -4.15 6.19 -0.79
C SER A 83 -3.43 5.27 -1.78
N ASN A 84 -4.16 4.27 -2.25
CA ASN A 84 -3.76 3.42 -3.39
C ASN A 84 -4.40 3.90 -4.69
N GLN A 85 -5.35 4.83 -4.58
CA GLN A 85 -6.06 5.41 -5.71
C GLN A 85 -5.38 6.74 -6.07
N PRO A 86 -5.33 7.11 -7.36
CA PRO A 86 -4.99 8.47 -7.74
C PRO A 86 -5.92 9.44 -7.01
N TRP A 87 -5.38 10.58 -6.56
CA TRP A 87 -6.20 11.63 -5.95
C TRP A 87 -7.28 12.06 -6.95
N SER A 88 -8.55 11.80 -6.63
CA SER A 88 -9.70 12.34 -7.38
C SER A 88 -10.19 13.58 -6.64
N GLU A 89 -10.06 14.75 -7.27
CA GLU A 89 -10.68 16.00 -6.80
C GLU A 89 -12.21 15.92 -6.79
#